data_AF-A0A849W716-F1
#
_entry.id   AF-A0A849W716-F1
#
_cell.length_a   1.000
_cell.length_b   1.000
_cell.length_c   1.000
_cell.angle_alpha   90.00
_cell.angle_beta   90.00
_cell.angle_gamma   90.00
#
_symmetry.space_group_name_H-M   'P 1'
#
loop_
_entity.id
_entity.type
_entity.pdbx_description
1 polymer ?
#
loop_
_entity_poly.entity_id
_entity_poly.type
_entity_poly.pdbx_seq_one_letter_code
_entity_poly.pdbx_strand_id
1 'polypeptide(L)'
;MESQENILAEYSLQVMDDFQAFIKKNSLDFFSMSIEDFSLWLQKQVTRQSTDLDFAKRSEIRDLHSQYRNQFYPLWGALKKAQSEWQGSGKRLAWEFLEKKILGSQKAIEGLSQAIEKKMGEKRLECIAKLELYQKDLECLKKEQKIMLDSLAEKHALDKAEKELWNFKEKIGLNQKEKELEDILYAQAQRTTSAGANFEALSREAIEKHIIPSVAKNLTKEQKASLRILSNVTLGCARAEIDYLVVLPDEKNTRVLAIIEVKRNINDIAWGFLIKQENIAWFTGDVNAYSAESYRTHIFQEGHFNKVVYHEEEGKRLSFDQSSFAAFKREGKYFIDDLFFITDARPLLGMLSSDYRKFIYRISTDMNFDLENKEYLQDLLAWIRSFISPIQTRNILELYATRETWAKQIVFFSRKKL
;
A
#
# COMPACT_ATOMS: atom_id res chain seq x y z
N MET A 1 -16.30 -5.74 20.35
CA MET A 1 -16.48 -7.21 20.26
C MET A 1 -17.58 -7.45 19.26
N GLU A 2 -17.26 -7.37 17.97
CA GLU A 2 -18.15 -7.88 16.93
C GLU A 2 -17.79 -9.36 16.71
N SER A 3 -18.84 -10.17 16.59
CA SER A 3 -18.79 -11.62 16.42
C SER A 3 -17.88 -12.01 15.25
N GLN A 4 -17.01 -13.00 15.49
CA GLN A 4 -16.34 -13.73 14.42
C GLN A 4 -17.41 -14.41 13.56
N GLU A 5 -17.80 -13.77 12.46
CA GLU A 5 -18.58 -14.43 11.42
C GLU A 5 -17.76 -15.60 10.87
N ASN A 6 -18.27 -16.81 11.02
CA ASN A 6 -17.73 -18.00 10.36
C ASN A 6 -17.91 -17.84 8.85
N ILE A 7 -16.91 -17.26 8.17
CA ILE A 7 -16.85 -17.21 6.72
C ILE A 7 -16.45 -18.61 6.24
N LEU A 8 -17.41 -19.38 5.72
CA LEU A 8 -17.11 -20.58 4.94
C LEU A 8 -16.59 -20.13 3.56
N ALA A 9 -15.32 -20.43 3.26
CA ALA A 9 -14.77 -20.23 1.93
C ALA A 9 -15.10 -21.43 1.05
N GLU A 10 -15.65 -21.17 -0.14
CA GLU A 10 -15.77 -22.17 -1.18
C GLU A 10 -14.62 -22.01 -2.18
N TYR A 11 -13.94 -23.11 -2.46
CA TYR A 11 -12.88 -23.19 -3.45
C TYR A 11 -13.42 -23.85 -4.71
N SER A 12 -13.17 -23.26 -5.86
CA SER A 12 -13.50 -23.84 -7.15
C SER A 12 -12.25 -23.88 -8.03
N LEU A 13 -11.82 -25.09 -8.39
CA LEU A 13 -11.02 -25.26 -9.61
C LEU A 13 -11.95 -24.90 -10.76
N GLN A 14 -11.61 -23.88 -11.54
CA GLN A 14 -12.47 -23.54 -12.67
C GLN A 14 -12.34 -24.60 -13.74
N VAL A 15 -13.49 -25.16 -14.11
CA VAL A 15 -13.64 -25.86 -15.38
C VAL A 15 -13.36 -24.83 -16.48
N MET A 16 -12.69 -25.23 -17.56
CA MET A 16 -12.23 -24.30 -18.61
C MET A 16 -13.35 -23.36 -19.09
N ASP A 17 -14.57 -23.87 -19.23
CA ASP A 17 -15.73 -23.10 -19.67
C ASP A 17 -16.09 -21.96 -18.69
N ASP A 18 -16.01 -22.21 -17.38
CA ASP A 18 -16.23 -21.20 -16.35
C ASP A 18 -15.12 -20.13 -16.35
N PHE A 19 -13.88 -20.54 -16.60
CA PHE A 19 -12.73 -19.65 -16.72
C PHE A 19 -12.84 -18.73 -17.93
N GLN A 20 -13.21 -19.28 -19.08
CA GLN A 20 -13.45 -18.50 -20.29
C GLN A 20 -14.68 -17.57 -20.15
N ALA A 21 -15.76 -18.04 -19.51
CA ALA A 21 -16.92 -17.21 -19.21
C ALA A 21 -16.55 -16.04 -18.27
N PHE A 22 -15.71 -16.29 -17.26
CA PHE A 22 -15.19 -15.26 -16.38
C PHE A 22 -14.39 -14.21 -17.15
N ILE A 23 -13.45 -14.63 -18.00
CA ILE A 23 -12.63 -13.72 -18.82
C ILE A 23 -13.53 -12.88 -19.75
N LYS A 24 -14.48 -13.51 -20.43
CA LYS A 24 -15.42 -12.83 -21.34
C LYS A 24 -16.28 -11.78 -20.62
N LYS A 25 -16.72 -12.07 -19.40
CA LYS A 25 -17.49 -11.12 -18.57
C LYS A 25 -16.64 -9.93 -18.10
N ASN A 26 -15.31 -10.07 -18.09
CA ASN A 26 -14.37 -9.07 -17.59
C ASN A 26 -13.52 -8.47 -18.72
N SER A 27 -14.16 -8.03 -19.81
CA SER A 27 -13.50 -7.57 -21.03
C SER A 27 -12.94 -6.14 -20.99
N LEU A 28 -12.58 -5.63 -19.81
CA LEU A 28 -12.15 -4.24 -19.67
C LEU A 28 -10.78 -4.01 -20.30
N ASP A 29 -10.67 -3.03 -21.19
CA ASP A 29 -9.42 -2.57 -21.80
C ASP A 29 -9.45 -1.05 -21.99
N PHE A 30 -8.64 -0.34 -21.21
CA PHE A 30 -8.57 1.13 -21.28
C PHE A 30 -7.95 1.63 -22.58
N PHE A 31 -7.11 0.87 -23.27
CA PHE A 31 -6.43 1.34 -24.48
C PHE A 31 -7.38 1.42 -25.69
N SER A 32 -8.38 0.53 -25.74
CA SER A 32 -9.42 0.54 -26.79
C SER A 32 -10.75 1.17 -26.35
N MET A 33 -10.90 1.53 -25.08
CA MET A 33 -12.12 2.11 -24.52
C MET A 33 -12.51 3.44 -25.19
N SER A 34 -13.80 3.56 -25.55
CA SER A 34 -14.41 4.83 -25.96
C SER A 34 -14.65 5.76 -24.76
N ILE A 35 -14.92 7.05 -25.00
CA ILE A 35 -15.23 8.00 -23.92
C ILE A 35 -16.57 7.68 -23.29
N GLU A 36 -17.53 7.22 -24.09
CA GLU A 36 -18.87 6.81 -23.66
C GLU A 36 -18.80 5.58 -22.74
N ASP A 37 -18.01 4.56 -23.12
CA ASP A 37 -17.77 3.38 -22.27
C ASP A 37 -17.01 3.74 -20.99
N PHE A 38 -16.04 4.66 -21.10
CA PHE A 38 -15.29 5.16 -19.94
C PHE A 38 -16.19 5.90 -18.94
N SER A 39 -17.09 6.75 -19.42
CA SER A 39 -18.07 7.44 -18.57
C SER A 39 -18.95 6.45 -17.81
N LEU A 40 -19.50 5.44 -18.50
CA LEU A 40 -20.30 4.38 -17.88
C LEU A 40 -19.51 3.56 -16.86
N TRP A 41 -18.25 3.25 -17.16
CA TRP A 41 -17.37 2.55 -16.22
C TRP A 41 -17.05 3.41 -14.99
N LEU A 42 -16.72 4.68 -15.18
CA LEU A 42 -16.39 5.63 -14.13
C LEU A 42 -17.59 5.85 -13.20
N GLN A 43 -18.80 6.02 -13.75
CA GLN A 43 -20.03 6.14 -12.97
C GLN A 43 -20.26 4.91 -12.07
N LYS A 44 -20.01 3.71 -12.58
CA LYS A 44 -20.06 2.47 -11.79
C LYS A 44 -19.01 2.47 -10.68
N GLN A 45 -17.79 2.94 -10.94
CA GLN A 45 -16.76 3.03 -9.90
C GLN A 45 -17.13 4.04 -8.82
N VAL A 46 -17.58 5.25 -9.19
CA VAL A 46 -18.02 6.28 -8.23
C VAL A 46 -19.15 5.74 -7.35
N THR A 47 -20.17 5.11 -7.95
CA THR A 47 -21.29 4.50 -7.22
C THR A 47 -20.82 3.39 -6.29
N ARG A 48 -19.85 2.57 -6.72
CA ARG A 48 -19.30 1.50 -5.88
C ARG A 48 -18.49 2.06 -4.71
N GLN A 49 -17.74 3.15 -4.92
CA GLN A 49 -16.88 3.74 -3.90
C GLN A 49 -17.61 4.70 -2.98
N SER A 50 -18.82 5.16 -3.33
CA SER A 50 -19.59 6.06 -2.47
C SER A 50 -19.97 5.45 -1.12
N THR A 51 -19.89 4.13 -0.97
CA THR A 51 -20.06 3.44 0.32
C THR A 51 -18.78 3.35 1.14
N ASP A 52 -17.60 3.64 0.55
CA ASP A 52 -16.35 3.74 1.30
C ASP A 52 -16.29 5.09 2.01
N LEU A 53 -16.04 5.05 3.32
CA LEU A 53 -16.09 6.20 4.20
C LEU A 53 -15.03 7.25 3.81
N ASP A 54 -13.82 6.81 3.44
CA ASP A 54 -12.74 7.74 3.09
C ASP A 54 -12.99 8.42 1.74
N PHE A 55 -13.49 7.66 0.76
CA PHE A 55 -13.87 8.16 -0.56
C PHE A 55 -15.02 9.15 -0.47
N ALA A 56 -16.10 8.80 0.25
CA ALA A 56 -17.25 9.66 0.44
C ALA A 56 -16.85 10.97 1.11
N LYS A 57 -16.04 10.90 2.19
CA LYS A 57 -15.59 12.09 2.90
C LYS A 57 -14.67 12.98 2.07
N ARG A 58 -13.73 12.40 1.30
CA ARG A 58 -12.91 13.16 0.34
C ARG A 58 -13.78 13.85 -0.71
N SER A 59 -14.78 13.16 -1.23
CA SER A 59 -15.71 13.72 -2.23
C SER A 59 -16.52 14.89 -1.65
N GLU A 60 -17.02 14.79 -0.41
CA GLU A 60 -17.67 15.91 0.30
C GLU A 60 -16.73 17.13 0.40
N ILE A 61 -15.47 16.91 0.77
CA ILE A 61 -14.46 17.97 0.87
C ILE A 61 -14.17 18.61 -0.49
N ARG A 62 -13.97 17.78 -1.52
CA ARG A 62 -13.77 18.22 -2.91
C ARG A 62 -14.95 19.07 -3.40
N ASP A 63 -16.17 18.65 -3.13
CA ASP A 63 -17.38 19.33 -3.57
C ASP A 63 -17.54 20.68 -2.87
N LEU A 64 -17.21 20.77 -1.58
CA LEU A 64 -17.12 22.05 -0.86
C LEU A 64 -16.06 22.97 -1.48
N HIS A 65 -14.87 22.45 -1.78
CA HIS A 65 -13.86 23.25 -2.45
C HIS A 65 -14.31 23.75 -3.82
N SER A 66 -15.00 22.90 -4.61
CA SER A 66 -15.52 23.26 -5.93
C SER A 66 -16.61 24.33 -5.83
N GLN A 67 -17.58 24.15 -4.91
CA GLN A 67 -18.65 25.10 -4.65
C GLN A 67 -18.12 26.49 -4.24
N TYR A 68 -17.09 26.52 -3.39
CA TYR A 68 -16.53 27.76 -2.84
C TYR A 68 -15.22 28.19 -3.52
N ARG A 69 -14.94 27.67 -4.73
CA ARG A 69 -13.68 27.84 -5.47
C ARG A 69 -13.20 29.29 -5.53
N ASN A 70 -14.09 30.20 -5.91
CA ASN A 70 -13.78 31.61 -6.12
C ASN A 70 -13.45 32.38 -4.84
N GLN A 71 -13.83 31.84 -3.67
CA GLN A 71 -13.52 32.43 -2.36
C GLN A 71 -12.32 31.73 -1.72
N PHE A 72 -12.22 30.41 -1.89
CA PHE A 72 -11.16 29.59 -1.31
C PHE A 72 -9.78 29.89 -1.92
N TYR A 73 -9.65 29.90 -3.26
CA TYR A 73 -8.35 30.04 -3.91
C TYR A 73 -7.64 31.38 -3.64
N PRO A 74 -8.33 32.54 -3.63
CA PRO A 74 -7.69 33.79 -3.24
C PRO A 74 -7.11 33.76 -1.83
N LEU A 75 -7.85 33.20 -0.86
CA LEU A 75 -7.38 33.06 0.53
C LEU A 75 -6.20 32.09 0.63
N TRP A 76 -6.28 30.95 -0.06
CA TRP A 76 -5.19 29.98 -0.11
C TRP A 76 -3.93 30.55 -0.79
N GLY A 77 -4.10 31.31 -1.89
CA GLY A 77 -3.01 32.00 -2.58
C GLY A 77 -2.36 33.09 -1.72
N ALA A 78 -3.17 33.87 -0.99
CA ALA A 78 -2.68 34.85 -0.03
C ALA A 78 -1.86 34.18 1.08
N LEU A 79 -2.33 33.06 1.62
CA LEU A 79 -1.57 32.27 2.59
C LEU A 79 -0.26 31.75 2.01
N LYS A 80 -0.25 31.17 0.80
CA LYS A 80 0.97 30.67 0.17
C LYS A 80 2.00 31.77 -0.07
N LYS A 81 1.56 32.95 -0.49
CA LYS A 81 2.42 34.12 -0.64
C LYS A 81 3.02 34.55 0.70
N ALA A 82 2.20 34.73 1.73
CA ALA A 82 2.65 35.12 3.06
C ALA A 82 3.61 34.08 3.69
N GLN A 83 3.35 32.78 3.47
CA GLN A 83 4.26 31.70 3.86
C GLN A 83 5.63 31.86 3.18
N SER A 84 5.67 32.11 1.87
CA SER A 84 6.92 32.32 1.14
C SER A 84 7.70 33.54 1.64
N GLU A 85 7.02 34.65 1.89
CA GLU A 85 7.61 35.89 2.41
C GLU A 85 8.18 35.67 3.82
N TRP A 86 7.45 34.96 4.69
CA TRP A 86 7.93 34.59 6.02
C TRP A 86 9.15 33.66 5.95
N GLN A 87 9.11 32.63 5.09
CA GLN A 87 10.22 31.70 4.91
C GLN A 87 11.50 32.39 4.42
N GLY A 88 11.36 33.40 3.55
CA GLY A 88 12.45 34.25 3.06
C GLY A 88 12.90 35.34 4.03
N SER A 89 12.20 35.55 5.15
CA SER A 89 12.55 36.59 6.11
C SER A 89 13.84 36.27 6.85
N GLY A 90 14.81 37.19 6.79
CA GLY A 90 16.06 37.09 7.57
C GLY A 90 15.86 37.07 9.09
N LYS A 91 14.66 37.45 9.57
CA LYS A 91 14.30 37.45 10.99
C LYS A 91 13.60 36.17 11.45
N ARG A 92 13.23 35.26 10.53
CA ARG A 92 12.50 34.02 10.86
C ARG A 92 13.23 33.16 11.89
N LEU A 93 14.52 32.90 11.67
CA LEU A 93 15.29 32.02 12.56
C LEU A 93 15.43 32.61 13.96
N ALA A 94 15.58 33.94 14.07
CA ALA A 94 15.62 34.63 15.35
C ALA A 94 14.28 34.52 16.10
N TRP A 95 13.16 34.66 15.37
CA TRP A 95 11.82 34.46 15.91
C TRP A 95 11.58 33.02 16.38
N GLU A 96 11.87 32.02 15.53
CA GLU A 96 11.71 30.59 15.87
C GLU A 96 12.58 30.19 17.08
N PHE A 97 13.79 30.74 17.16
CA PHE A 97 14.68 30.53 18.32
C PHE A 97 14.11 31.13 19.60
N LEU A 98 13.54 32.34 19.51
CA LEU A 98 12.90 33.02 20.64
C LEU A 98 11.65 32.25 21.12
N GLU A 99 10.81 31.77 20.20
CA GLU A 99 9.65 30.93 20.53
C GLU A 99 10.08 29.61 21.20
N LYS A 100 11.15 28.99 20.70
CA LYS A 100 11.70 27.77 21.30
C LYS A 100 12.23 28.01 22.72
N LYS A 101 12.89 29.14 22.98
CA LYS A 101 13.33 29.54 24.33
C LYS A 101 12.15 29.75 25.26
N ILE A 102 11.11 30.45 24.81
CA ILE A 102 9.88 30.67 25.58
C ILE A 102 9.24 29.34 25.97
N LEU A 103 9.05 28.44 25.00
CA LEU A 103 8.48 27.11 25.25
C LEU A 103 9.35 26.28 26.19
N GLY A 104 10.68 26.36 26.05
CA GLY A 104 11.64 25.71 26.95
C GLY A 104 11.50 26.20 28.39
N SER A 105 11.43 27.51 28.60
CA SER A 105 11.23 28.11 29.91
C SER A 105 9.86 27.74 30.51
N GLN A 106 8.79 27.70 29.71
CA GLN A 106 7.47 27.24 30.18
C GLN A 106 7.50 25.78 30.66
N LYS A 107 8.12 24.87 29.90
CA LYS A 107 8.26 23.46 30.30
C LYS A 107 9.14 23.30 31.55
N ALA A 108 10.20 24.09 31.67
CA ALA A 108 11.06 24.10 32.86
C ALA A 108 10.30 24.58 34.11
N ILE A 109 9.47 25.62 33.98
CA ILE A 109 8.59 26.12 35.05
C ILE A 109 7.59 25.05 35.47
N GLU A 110 6.95 24.38 34.52
CA GLU A 110 6.00 23.30 34.81
C GLU A 110 6.68 22.13 35.56
N GLY A 111 7.82 21.66 35.05
CA GLY A 111 8.57 20.56 35.65
C GLY A 111 9.15 20.90 37.03
N LEU A 112 9.65 22.13 37.22
CA LEU A 112 10.17 22.59 38.51
C LEU A 112 9.05 22.79 39.53
N SER A 113 7.89 23.33 39.12
CA SER A 113 6.70 23.44 39.97
C SER A 113 6.28 22.06 40.52
N GLN A 114 6.18 21.06 39.64
CA GLN A 114 5.87 19.68 40.04
C GLN A 114 6.97 19.04 40.93
N ALA A 115 8.24 19.40 40.72
CA ALA A 115 9.35 18.87 41.52
C ALA A 115 9.41 19.48 42.94
N ILE A 116 9.01 20.75 43.10
CA ILE A 116 8.96 21.44 44.40
C ILE A 116 7.94 20.81 45.34
N GLU A 117 6.84 20.27 44.80
CA GLU A 117 5.83 19.54 45.57
C GLU A 117 6.35 18.20 46.14
N LYS A 118 7.36 17.60 45.48
CA LYS A 118 7.86 16.25 45.80
C LYS A 118 9.19 16.24 46.55
N LYS A 119 9.97 17.33 46.49
CA LYS A 119 11.31 17.44 47.10
C LYS A 119 11.25 18.17 48.44
N MET A 120 12.13 17.81 49.36
CA MET A 120 12.24 18.42 50.70
C MET A 120 13.66 18.94 50.96
N GLY A 121 13.79 19.84 51.94
CA GLY A 121 15.08 20.40 52.38
C GLY A 121 15.77 21.25 51.31
N GLU A 122 17.10 21.18 51.27
CA GLU A 122 17.97 21.98 50.40
C GLU A 122 17.63 21.84 48.91
N LYS A 123 17.31 20.62 48.46
CA LYS A 123 16.89 20.35 47.07
C LYS A 123 15.58 21.05 46.69
N ARG A 124 14.69 21.31 47.64
CA ARG A 124 13.45 22.08 47.40
C ARG A 124 13.78 23.56 47.21
N LEU A 125 14.65 24.11 48.06
CA LEU A 125 15.11 25.50 47.98
C LEU A 125 15.84 25.77 46.66
N GLU A 126 16.72 24.86 46.22
CA GLU A 126 17.35 24.95 44.90
C GLU A 126 16.34 24.95 43.74
N CYS A 127 15.27 24.16 43.82
CA CYS A 127 14.24 24.13 42.79
C CYS A 127 13.43 25.43 42.77
N ILE A 128 13.13 26.02 43.93
CA ILE A 128 12.46 27.32 44.06
C ILE A 128 13.32 28.42 43.43
N ALA A 129 14.61 28.49 43.77
CA ALA A 129 15.51 29.49 43.19
C ALA A 129 15.65 29.36 41.67
N LYS A 130 15.73 28.13 41.14
CA LYS A 130 15.73 27.89 39.68
C LYS A 130 14.40 28.27 39.03
N LEU A 131 13.27 28.02 39.71
CA LEU A 131 11.94 28.39 39.21
C LEU A 131 11.83 29.92 39.04
N GLU A 132 12.27 30.68 40.04
CA GLU A 132 12.28 32.15 40.00
C GLU A 132 13.12 32.69 38.83
N LEU A 133 14.29 32.08 38.58
CA LEU A 133 15.13 32.42 37.42
C LEU A 133 14.40 32.17 36.09
N TYR A 134 13.80 30.99 35.91
CA TYR A 134 13.05 30.70 34.67
C TYR A 134 11.80 31.58 34.50
N GLN A 135 11.13 31.95 35.58
CA GLN A 135 10.00 32.88 35.55
C GLN A 135 10.45 34.27 35.09
N LYS A 136 11.53 34.80 35.67
CA LYS A 136 12.11 36.10 35.27
C LYS A 136 12.60 36.09 33.82
N ASP A 137 13.26 35.01 33.41
CA ASP A 137 13.73 34.83 32.04
C ASP A 137 12.54 34.75 31.06
N LEU A 138 11.46 34.04 31.42
CA LEU A 138 10.25 33.97 30.61
C LEU A 138 9.60 35.36 30.43
N GLU A 139 9.55 36.19 31.47
CA GLU A 139 9.06 37.56 31.36
C GLU A 139 9.92 38.40 30.41
N CYS A 140 11.25 38.27 30.50
CA CYS A 140 12.19 38.95 29.60
C CYS A 140 11.99 38.51 28.14
N LEU A 141 11.96 37.21 27.91
CA LEU A 141 11.75 36.62 26.58
C LEU A 141 10.39 37.01 25.99
N LYS A 142 9.32 37.09 26.80
CA LYS A 142 8.00 37.56 26.33
C LYS A 142 8.01 39.04 25.95
N LYS A 143 8.76 39.89 26.67
CA LYS A 143 8.94 41.31 26.29
C LYS A 143 9.70 41.43 24.98
N GLU A 144 10.80 40.68 24.84
CA GLU A 144 11.58 40.60 23.60
C GLU A 144 10.72 40.09 22.43
N GLN A 145 9.90 39.07 22.66
CA GLN A 145 8.99 38.52 21.66
C GLN A 145 7.98 39.57 21.20
N LYS A 146 7.39 40.33 22.14
CA LYS A 146 6.45 41.39 21.79
C LYS A 146 7.09 42.47 20.92
N ILE A 147 8.27 42.96 21.33
CA ILE A 147 9.02 43.98 20.57
C ILE A 147 9.39 43.46 19.18
N MET A 148 9.84 42.20 19.09
CA MET A 148 10.18 41.60 17.82
C MET A 148 8.94 41.46 16.93
N LEU A 149 7.83 40.94 17.45
CA LEU A 149 6.57 40.75 16.72
C LEU A 149 6.06 42.06 16.12
N ASP A 150 6.06 43.15 16.89
CA ASP A 150 5.62 44.48 16.43
C ASP A 150 6.44 44.98 15.21
N SER A 151 7.64 44.44 14.99
CA SER A 151 8.53 44.77 13.87
C SER A 151 8.53 43.74 12.72
N LEU A 152 7.70 42.68 12.81
CA LEU A 152 7.62 41.57 11.86
C LEU A 152 6.34 41.64 11.02
N ALA A 153 6.33 42.53 10.03
CA ALA A 153 5.21 42.70 9.11
C ALA A 153 4.85 41.40 8.37
N GLU A 154 5.85 40.60 7.99
CA GLU A 154 5.67 39.33 7.28
C GLU A 154 5.00 38.27 8.16
N LYS A 155 5.31 38.26 9.47
CA LYS A 155 4.66 37.35 10.43
C LYS A 155 3.20 37.75 10.66
N HIS A 156 2.92 39.05 10.78
CA HIS A 156 1.55 39.55 10.87
C HIS A 156 0.72 39.23 9.61
N ALA A 157 1.33 39.36 8.43
CA ALA A 157 0.68 38.99 7.17
C ALA A 157 0.36 37.49 7.12
N LEU A 158 1.30 36.64 7.56
CA LEU A 158 1.08 35.19 7.67
C LEU A 158 -0.05 34.86 8.65
N ASP A 159 0.00 35.39 9.87
CA ASP A 159 -1.01 35.13 10.90
C ASP A 159 -2.41 35.58 10.47
N LYS A 160 -2.49 36.73 9.79
CA LYS A 160 -3.72 37.23 9.22
C LYS A 160 -4.26 36.29 8.15
N ALA A 161 -3.42 35.87 7.20
CA ALA A 161 -3.83 34.97 6.12
C ALA A 161 -4.25 33.58 6.65
N GLU A 162 -3.53 33.05 7.65
CA GLU A 162 -3.89 31.80 8.33
C GLU A 162 -5.25 31.91 9.01
N LYS A 163 -5.46 32.99 9.76
CA LYS A 163 -6.73 33.23 10.46
C LYS A 163 -7.90 33.44 9.49
N GLU A 164 -7.70 34.20 8.42
CA GLU A 164 -8.73 34.43 7.40
C GLU A 164 -9.13 33.13 6.70
N LEU A 165 -8.14 32.31 6.29
CA LEU A 165 -8.42 31.01 5.71
C LEU A 165 -9.10 30.08 6.74
N TRP A 166 -8.60 30.01 7.97
CA TRP A 166 -9.19 29.17 9.02
C TRP A 166 -10.65 29.56 9.28
N ASN A 167 -10.95 30.85 9.46
CA ASN A 167 -12.31 31.34 9.68
C ASN A 167 -13.21 31.00 8.50
N PHE A 168 -12.69 31.09 7.27
CA PHE A 168 -13.42 30.71 6.08
C PHE A 168 -13.74 29.21 6.07
N LYS A 169 -12.74 28.36 6.37
CA LYS A 169 -12.91 26.90 6.44
C LYS A 169 -13.92 26.50 7.52
N GLU A 170 -13.87 27.12 8.70
CA GLU A 170 -14.89 26.93 9.74
C GLU A 170 -16.29 27.33 9.25
N LYS A 171 -16.41 28.51 8.63
CA LYS A 171 -17.68 29.02 8.12
C LYS A 171 -18.35 28.07 7.13
N ILE A 172 -17.57 27.42 6.26
CA ILE A 172 -18.09 26.45 5.28
C ILE A 172 -18.13 25.01 5.81
N GLY A 173 -17.76 24.77 7.07
CA GLY A 173 -17.73 23.44 7.69
C GLY A 173 -16.59 22.54 7.22
N LEU A 174 -15.60 23.06 6.49
CA LEU A 174 -14.52 22.27 5.90
C LEU A 174 -13.57 21.68 6.95
N ASN A 175 -13.21 22.43 7.99
CA ASN A 175 -12.31 21.92 9.05
C ASN A 175 -12.91 20.70 9.77
N GLN A 176 -14.22 20.71 10.02
CA GLN A 176 -14.91 19.57 10.62
C GLN A 176 -14.85 18.33 9.72
N LYS A 177 -15.00 18.50 8.40
CA LYS A 177 -14.93 17.40 7.43
C LYS A 177 -13.52 16.84 7.27
N GLU A 178 -12.50 17.69 7.27
CA GLU A 178 -11.10 17.27 7.24
C GLU A 178 -10.74 16.47 8.51
N LYS A 179 -11.20 16.94 9.68
CA LYS A 179 -11.02 16.19 10.93
C LYS A 179 -11.72 14.84 10.92
N GLU A 180 -12.96 14.77 10.44
CA GLU A 180 -13.67 13.49 10.24
C GLU A 180 -12.90 12.55 9.31
N LEU A 181 -12.29 13.07 8.24
CA LEU A 181 -11.45 12.28 7.34
C LEU A 181 -10.19 11.75 8.05
N GLU A 182 -9.52 12.59 8.84
CA GLU A 182 -8.36 12.16 9.65
C GLU A 182 -8.72 11.03 10.61
N ASP A 183 -9.85 11.15 11.30
CA ASP A 183 -10.35 10.12 12.23
C ASP A 183 -10.67 8.80 11.49
N ILE A 184 -11.29 8.87 10.30
CA ILE A 184 -11.55 7.68 9.45
C ILE A 184 -10.24 7.00 9.06
N LEU A 185 -9.25 7.76 8.59
CA LEU A 185 -7.96 7.22 8.15
C LEU A 185 -7.18 6.60 9.32
N TYR A 186 -7.24 7.24 10.49
CA TYR A 186 -6.63 6.72 11.72
C TYR A 186 -7.27 5.39 12.13
N ALA A 187 -8.60 5.30 12.13
CA ALA A 187 -9.32 4.08 12.46
C ALA A 187 -9.04 2.94 11.46
N GLN A 188 -8.91 3.24 10.17
CA GLN A 188 -8.57 2.25 9.14
C GLN A 188 -7.17 1.65 9.36
N ALA A 189 -6.18 2.49 9.70
CA ALA A 189 -4.80 2.04 9.94
C ALA A 189 -4.73 0.96 11.05
N GLN A 190 -5.56 1.07 12.09
CA GLN A 190 -5.60 0.13 13.21
C GLN A 190 -6.23 -1.24 12.87
N ARG A 191 -7.03 -1.35 11.80
CA ARG A 191 -7.75 -2.59 11.44
C ARG A 191 -6.96 -3.52 10.52
N THR A 192 -5.81 -3.10 10.01
CA THR A 192 -5.05 -3.80 8.97
C THR A 192 -4.43 -5.12 9.44
N THR A 193 -4.23 -5.31 10.75
CA THR A 193 -3.49 -6.45 11.32
C THR A 193 -4.29 -7.76 11.40
N SER A 194 -5.63 -7.72 11.53
CA SER A 194 -6.44 -8.94 11.72
C SER A 194 -6.80 -9.66 10.42
N ALA A 195 -6.87 -8.95 9.29
CA ALA A 195 -7.18 -9.54 7.99
C ALA A 195 -6.03 -10.42 7.43
N GLY A 196 -4.81 -10.25 7.94
CA GLY A 196 -3.58 -11.00 7.62
C GLY A 196 -3.76 -12.51 7.72
N ALA A 197 -3.90 -12.98 8.96
CA ALA A 197 -3.87 -14.38 9.36
C ALA A 197 -4.96 -15.24 8.69
N ASN A 198 -6.18 -14.70 8.51
CA ASN A 198 -7.27 -15.47 7.91
C ASN A 198 -7.02 -15.84 6.44
N PHE A 199 -6.26 -15.03 5.71
CA PHE A 199 -6.01 -15.30 4.28
C PHE A 199 -4.90 -16.36 4.07
N GLU A 200 -3.91 -16.42 4.96
CA GLU A 200 -2.87 -17.45 4.93
C GLU A 200 -3.46 -18.86 5.16
N ALA A 201 -4.35 -18.99 6.15
CA ALA A 201 -5.03 -20.26 6.44
C ALA A 201 -5.84 -20.77 5.22
N LEU A 202 -6.61 -19.87 4.59
CA LEU A 202 -7.39 -20.19 3.39
C LEU A 202 -6.49 -20.59 2.21
N SER A 203 -5.36 -19.92 2.05
CA SER A 203 -4.43 -20.19 0.96
C SER A 203 -3.76 -21.56 1.14
N ARG A 204 -3.37 -21.91 2.37
CA ARG A 204 -2.82 -23.23 2.69
C ARG A 204 -3.81 -24.35 2.41
N GLU A 205 -5.08 -24.22 2.83
CA GLU A 205 -6.12 -25.20 2.54
C GLU A 205 -6.33 -25.39 1.02
N ALA A 206 -6.35 -24.30 0.26
CA ALA A 206 -6.44 -24.35 -1.20
C ALA A 206 -5.26 -25.11 -1.83
N ILE A 207 -4.03 -24.88 -1.34
CA ILE A 207 -2.84 -25.61 -1.82
C ILE A 207 -3.01 -27.10 -1.56
N GLU A 208 -3.37 -27.50 -0.34
CA GLU A 208 -3.52 -28.91 0.05
C GLU A 208 -4.62 -29.62 -0.76
N LYS A 209 -5.75 -28.94 -0.97
CA LYS A 209 -6.91 -29.54 -1.64
C LYS A 209 -6.82 -29.56 -3.16
N HIS A 210 -6.18 -28.57 -3.78
CA HIS A 210 -6.26 -28.36 -5.23
C HIS A 210 -4.90 -28.44 -5.94
N ILE A 211 -3.83 -27.98 -5.31
CA ILE A 211 -2.50 -27.90 -5.95
C ILE A 211 -1.70 -29.17 -5.71
N ILE A 212 -1.63 -29.65 -4.45
CA ILE A 212 -0.91 -30.88 -4.10
C ILE A 212 -1.34 -32.07 -4.97
N PRO A 213 -2.64 -32.37 -5.18
CA PRO A 213 -3.04 -33.50 -6.02
C PRO A 213 -2.53 -33.40 -7.46
N SER A 214 -2.42 -32.20 -8.01
CA SER A 214 -1.92 -31.96 -9.36
C SER A 214 -0.40 -32.21 -9.43
N VAL A 215 0.35 -31.58 -8.52
CA VAL A 215 1.81 -31.69 -8.45
C VAL A 215 2.26 -33.12 -8.10
N ALA A 216 1.49 -33.82 -7.26
CA ALA A 216 1.81 -35.16 -6.80
C ALA A 216 1.44 -36.27 -7.79
N LYS A 217 0.78 -35.97 -8.92
CA LYS A 217 0.17 -36.98 -9.81
C LYS A 217 1.16 -38.09 -10.21
N ASN A 218 2.40 -37.73 -10.49
CA ASN A 218 3.45 -38.63 -11.00
C ASN A 218 4.46 -39.08 -9.92
N LEU A 219 4.22 -38.76 -8.66
CA LEU A 219 5.12 -39.13 -7.55
C LEU A 219 4.77 -40.50 -6.97
N THR A 220 5.79 -41.22 -6.47
CA THR A 220 5.58 -42.46 -5.72
C THR A 220 4.89 -42.19 -4.38
N LYS A 221 4.39 -43.25 -3.72
CA LYS A 221 3.72 -43.11 -2.42
C LYS A 221 4.66 -42.54 -1.34
N GLU A 222 5.94 -42.94 -1.37
CA GLU A 222 6.98 -42.48 -0.47
C GLU A 222 7.30 -40.99 -0.71
N GLN A 223 7.41 -40.58 -1.98
CA GLN A 223 7.62 -39.18 -2.34
C GLN A 223 6.44 -38.31 -1.93
N LYS A 224 5.20 -38.78 -2.13
CA LYS A 224 3.98 -38.09 -1.70
C LYS A 224 3.98 -37.82 -0.19
N ALA A 225 4.41 -38.78 0.62
CA ALA A 225 4.50 -38.62 2.09
C ALA A 225 5.61 -37.63 2.52
N SER A 226 6.62 -37.43 1.66
CA SER A 226 7.74 -36.53 1.91
C SER A 226 7.52 -35.10 1.43
N LEU A 227 6.44 -34.83 0.67
CA LEU A 227 6.10 -33.48 0.23
C LEU A 227 5.98 -32.51 1.42
N ARG A 228 6.43 -31.28 1.20
CA ARG A 228 6.28 -30.18 2.15
C ARG A 228 5.75 -28.95 1.43
N ILE A 229 4.93 -28.18 2.15
CA ILE A 229 4.58 -26.81 1.78
C ILE A 229 5.46 -25.91 2.64
N LEU A 230 6.22 -25.03 2.01
CA LEU A 230 6.98 -23.99 2.68
C LEU A 230 6.29 -22.65 2.47
N SER A 231 6.40 -21.76 3.45
CA SER A 231 5.76 -20.43 3.41
C SER A 231 6.79 -19.30 3.57
N ASN A 232 6.49 -18.13 2.99
CA ASN A 232 7.30 -16.90 3.10
C ASN A 232 8.78 -17.13 2.79
N VAL A 233 9.05 -17.82 1.68
CA VAL A 233 10.38 -18.29 1.31
C VAL A 233 11.15 -17.19 0.60
N THR A 234 12.26 -16.72 1.17
CA THR A 234 13.07 -15.62 0.59
C THR A 234 14.39 -16.08 -0.05
N LEU A 235 14.93 -17.22 0.38
CA LEU A 235 16.18 -17.81 -0.11
C LEU A 235 17.35 -16.80 -0.17
N GLY A 236 17.41 -15.87 0.78
CA GLY A 236 18.47 -14.86 0.86
C GLY A 236 18.28 -13.65 -0.05
N CYS A 237 17.09 -13.46 -0.63
CA CYS A 237 16.75 -12.31 -1.47
C CYS A 237 15.42 -11.65 -1.03
N ALA A 238 15.49 -10.37 -0.65
CA ALA A 238 14.29 -9.58 -0.29
C ALA A 238 13.36 -9.29 -1.50
N ARG A 239 13.87 -9.41 -2.73
CA ARG A 239 13.12 -9.18 -3.98
C ARG A 239 12.39 -10.44 -4.48
N ALA A 240 12.71 -11.59 -3.89
CA ALA A 240 12.20 -12.90 -4.30
C ALA A 240 11.48 -13.62 -3.15
N GLU A 241 10.73 -12.88 -2.34
CA GLU A 241 9.82 -13.50 -1.39
C GLU A 241 8.74 -14.27 -2.17
N ILE A 242 8.64 -15.57 -1.88
CA ILE A 242 7.66 -16.48 -2.47
C ILE A 242 6.66 -16.85 -1.38
N ASP A 243 5.38 -16.62 -1.65
CA ASP A 243 4.32 -16.90 -0.68
C ASP A 243 4.34 -18.37 -0.27
N TYR A 244 4.34 -19.30 -1.26
CA TYR A 244 4.51 -20.73 -0.98
C TYR A 244 5.33 -21.48 -2.03
N LEU A 245 6.03 -22.52 -1.56
CA LEU A 245 6.65 -23.55 -2.38
C LEU A 245 6.09 -24.92 -2.02
N VAL A 246 5.80 -25.75 -3.04
CA VAL A 246 5.66 -27.19 -2.84
C VAL A 246 6.99 -27.84 -3.18
N VAL A 247 7.57 -28.53 -2.21
CA VAL A 247 8.92 -29.09 -2.32
C VAL A 247 8.96 -30.57 -2.00
N LEU A 248 9.95 -31.24 -2.59
CA LEU A 248 10.34 -32.59 -2.27
C LEU A 248 11.79 -32.57 -1.73
N PRO A 249 11.98 -32.71 -0.41
CA PRO A 249 13.32 -32.84 0.16
C PRO A 249 14.02 -34.10 -0.37
N ASP A 250 15.31 -33.98 -0.68
CA ASP A 250 16.21 -35.07 -1.06
C ASP A 250 17.47 -35.00 -0.17
N GLU A 251 18.28 -36.06 -0.16
CA GLU A 251 19.49 -36.16 0.65
C GLU A 251 20.54 -35.09 0.31
N LYS A 252 20.58 -34.64 -0.95
CA LYS A 252 21.55 -33.64 -1.42
C LYS A 252 20.98 -32.22 -1.45
N ASN A 253 19.75 -32.07 -1.95
CA ASN A 253 19.17 -30.76 -2.19
C ASN A 253 17.64 -30.82 -2.27
N THR A 254 16.95 -29.74 -1.91
CA THR A 254 15.49 -29.69 -1.97
C THR A 254 15.04 -29.42 -3.40
N ARG A 255 14.17 -30.25 -3.96
CA ARG A 255 13.56 -30.03 -5.28
C ARG A 255 12.30 -29.19 -5.14
N VAL A 256 12.20 -28.11 -5.91
CA VAL A 256 10.98 -27.30 -5.99
C VAL A 256 10.10 -27.87 -7.09
N LEU A 257 8.87 -28.22 -6.73
CA LEU A 257 7.89 -28.81 -7.65
C LEU A 257 6.82 -27.82 -8.08
N ALA A 258 6.51 -26.80 -7.26
CA ALA A 258 5.61 -25.73 -7.64
C ALA A 258 5.94 -24.43 -6.89
N ILE A 259 5.69 -23.31 -7.57
CA ILE A 259 5.72 -21.96 -6.99
C ILE A 259 4.29 -21.46 -6.96
N ILE A 260 3.84 -20.98 -5.80
CA ILE A 260 2.47 -20.50 -5.62
C ILE A 260 2.54 -19.06 -5.15
N GLU A 261 1.92 -18.17 -5.92
CA GLU A 261 1.72 -16.77 -5.58
C GLU A 261 0.27 -16.55 -5.15
N VAL A 262 0.08 -15.79 -4.08
CA VAL A 262 -1.23 -15.57 -3.48
C VAL A 262 -1.54 -14.09 -3.47
N LYS A 263 -2.64 -13.70 -4.13
CA LYS A 263 -3.08 -12.30 -4.21
C LYS A 263 -4.50 -12.17 -3.72
N ARG A 264 -4.71 -11.31 -2.71
CA ARG A 264 -6.06 -10.97 -2.21
C ARG A 264 -6.93 -10.33 -3.27
N ASN A 265 -6.31 -9.53 -4.14
CA ASN A 265 -6.98 -8.88 -5.24
C ASN A 265 -6.49 -9.51 -6.54
N ILE A 266 -7.40 -10.12 -7.29
CA ILE A 266 -7.17 -10.67 -8.62
C ILE A 266 -6.48 -9.68 -9.56
N ASN A 267 -6.74 -8.38 -9.39
CA ASN A 267 -6.16 -7.33 -10.22
C ASN A 267 -4.64 -7.19 -10.02
N ASP A 268 -4.05 -7.79 -9.00
CA ASP A 268 -2.60 -7.79 -8.77
C ASP A 268 -1.89 -9.04 -9.32
N ILE A 269 -2.62 -9.98 -9.94
CA ILE A 269 -2.04 -11.17 -10.56
C ILE A 269 -1.02 -10.80 -11.64
N ALA A 270 -1.31 -9.80 -12.48
CA ALA A 270 -0.35 -9.42 -13.53
C ALA A 270 1.01 -9.01 -12.97
N TRP A 271 1.01 -8.21 -11.89
CA TRP A 271 2.25 -7.82 -11.24
C TRP A 271 2.94 -9.02 -10.57
N GLY A 272 2.19 -9.85 -9.83
CA GLY A 272 2.72 -11.08 -9.23
C GLY A 272 3.35 -12.01 -10.28
N PHE A 273 2.67 -12.19 -11.42
CA PHE A 273 3.18 -12.97 -12.55
C PHE A 273 4.51 -12.43 -13.06
N LEU A 274 4.60 -11.13 -13.37
CA LEU A 274 5.84 -10.53 -13.88
C LEU A 274 7.00 -10.66 -12.88
N ILE A 275 6.74 -10.46 -11.60
CA ILE A 275 7.75 -10.66 -10.55
C ILE A 275 8.19 -12.12 -10.49
N LYS A 276 7.27 -13.09 -10.60
CA LYS A 276 7.64 -14.51 -10.63
C LYS A 276 8.38 -14.92 -11.90
N GLN A 277 8.09 -14.32 -13.05
CA GLN A 277 8.90 -14.53 -14.25
C GLN A 277 10.37 -14.10 -14.02
N GLU A 278 10.57 -12.94 -13.39
CA GLU A 278 11.91 -12.43 -13.04
C GLU A 278 12.58 -13.31 -11.97
N ASN A 279 11.87 -13.68 -10.91
CA ASN A 279 12.40 -14.52 -9.83
C ASN A 279 12.77 -15.92 -10.32
N ILE A 280 11.91 -16.58 -11.12
CA ILE A 280 12.20 -17.91 -11.67
C ILE A 280 13.41 -17.83 -12.59
N ALA A 281 13.50 -16.81 -13.45
CA ALA A 281 14.69 -16.60 -14.28
C ALA A 281 15.97 -16.49 -13.43
N TRP A 282 15.91 -15.78 -12.30
CA TRP A 282 17.04 -15.69 -11.36
C TRP A 282 17.39 -17.05 -10.75
N PHE A 283 16.40 -17.78 -10.22
CA PHE A 283 16.59 -19.10 -9.61
C PHE A 283 17.12 -20.15 -10.59
N THR A 284 16.74 -20.08 -11.87
CA THR A 284 17.21 -21.00 -12.91
C THR A 284 18.50 -20.55 -13.59
N GLY A 285 19.03 -19.37 -13.25
CA GLY A 285 20.24 -18.80 -13.84
C GLY A 285 20.10 -18.26 -15.27
N ASP A 286 18.89 -17.89 -15.70
CA ASP A 286 18.62 -17.25 -16.98
C ASP A 286 18.97 -15.75 -16.93
N VAL A 287 20.27 -15.45 -17.06
CA VAL A 287 20.88 -14.12 -16.89
C VAL A 287 20.32 -13.04 -17.83
N ASN A 288 19.65 -13.42 -18.92
CA ASN A 288 19.10 -12.46 -19.88
C ASN A 288 17.70 -11.94 -19.49
N ALA A 289 17.10 -12.51 -18.45
CA ALA A 289 15.70 -12.26 -18.09
C ALA A 289 15.50 -11.68 -16.68
N TYR A 290 16.59 -11.26 -16.03
CA TYR A 290 16.56 -10.48 -14.81
C TYR A 290 17.75 -9.51 -14.77
N SER A 291 17.68 -8.49 -13.91
CA SER A 291 18.80 -7.58 -13.67
C SER A 291 19.65 -8.06 -12.49
N ALA A 292 20.87 -8.56 -12.73
CA ALA A 292 21.74 -9.03 -11.67
C ALA A 292 21.98 -7.97 -10.57
N GLU A 293 22.11 -6.69 -10.96
CA GLU A 293 22.26 -5.59 -10.00
C GLU A 293 21.11 -5.53 -8.99
N SER A 294 19.87 -5.80 -9.44
CA SER A 294 18.68 -5.78 -8.59
C SER A 294 18.62 -6.94 -7.57
N TYR A 295 19.45 -7.97 -7.75
CA TYR A 295 19.51 -9.16 -6.89
C TYR A 295 20.78 -9.21 -6.03
N ARG A 296 21.59 -8.15 -6.01
CA ARG A 296 22.78 -8.09 -5.16
C ARG A 296 22.41 -8.10 -3.68
N THR A 297 22.95 -9.06 -2.95
CA THR A 297 22.83 -9.13 -1.49
C THR A 297 24.19 -9.45 -0.87
N HIS A 298 24.27 -9.44 0.46
CA HIS A 298 25.48 -9.86 1.17
C HIS A 298 25.84 -11.33 0.88
N ILE A 299 24.86 -12.16 0.51
CA ILE A 299 25.03 -13.56 0.10
C ILE A 299 25.43 -13.62 -1.39
N PHE A 300 24.65 -12.97 -2.24
CA PHE A 300 24.80 -12.98 -3.70
C PHE A 300 25.39 -11.65 -4.20
N GLN A 301 26.70 -11.46 -3.99
CA GLN A 301 27.36 -10.18 -4.28
C GLN A 301 27.36 -9.81 -5.77
N GLU A 302 27.39 -10.81 -6.65
CA GLU A 302 27.31 -10.62 -8.10
C GLU A 302 25.85 -10.55 -8.59
N GLY A 303 24.88 -10.84 -7.72
CA GLY A 303 23.45 -10.85 -8.06
C GLY A 303 22.96 -12.12 -8.75
N HIS A 304 23.70 -13.22 -8.66
CA HIS A 304 23.35 -14.51 -9.26
C HIS A 304 23.02 -15.55 -8.19
N PHE A 305 22.02 -16.40 -8.43
CA PHE A 305 21.66 -17.50 -7.54
C PHE A 305 22.63 -18.69 -7.69
N ASN A 306 23.89 -18.49 -7.28
CA ASN A 306 24.99 -19.43 -7.50
C ASN A 306 25.60 -20.02 -6.22
N LYS A 307 24.92 -19.85 -5.08
CA LYS A 307 25.33 -20.38 -3.78
C LYS A 307 24.20 -21.17 -3.15
N VAL A 308 24.57 -22.18 -2.37
CA VAL A 308 23.61 -22.91 -1.54
C VAL A 308 23.11 -21.99 -0.43
N VAL A 309 21.79 -21.92 -0.29
CA VAL A 309 21.11 -21.22 0.80
C VAL A 309 20.20 -22.17 1.54
N TYR A 310 19.79 -21.79 2.74
CA TYR A 310 18.96 -22.62 3.60
C TYR A 310 17.69 -21.88 3.97
N HIS A 311 16.58 -22.62 3.98
CA HIS A 311 15.32 -22.22 4.59
C HIS A 311 15.06 -23.10 5.81
N GLU A 312 14.67 -22.50 6.92
CA GLU A 312 14.34 -23.22 8.15
C GLU A 312 12.87 -23.01 8.49
N GLU A 313 12.11 -24.10 8.53
CA GLU A 313 10.68 -24.08 8.85
C GLU A 313 10.33 -25.37 9.62
N GLU A 314 9.52 -25.25 10.67
CA GLU A 314 9.12 -26.38 11.54
C GLU A 314 10.32 -27.21 12.08
N GLY A 315 11.44 -26.54 12.38
CA GLY A 315 12.65 -27.17 12.90
C GLY A 315 13.42 -28.00 11.87
N LYS A 316 13.06 -27.94 10.58
CA LYS A 316 13.78 -28.59 9.48
C LYS A 316 14.54 -27.55 8.67
N ARG A 317 15.80 -27.87 8.39
CA ARG A 317 16.68 -27.06 7.54
C ARG A 317 16.75 -27.68 6.15
N LEU A 318 16.32 -26.94 5.15
CA LEU A 318 16.25 -27.36 3.75
C LEU A 318 17.24 -26.56 2.92
N SER A 319 18.11 -27.23 2.17
CA SER A 319 19.05 -26.59 1.25
C SER A 319 18.40 -26.30 -0.10
N PHE A 320 18.79 -25.19 -0.71
CA PHE A 320 18.40 -24.78 -2.05
C PHE A 320 19.61 -24.27 -2.84
N ASP A 321 19.66 -24.63 -4.10
CA ASP A 321 20.57 -24.06 -5.11
C ASP A 321 19.86 -24.04 -6.47
N GLN A 322 20.56 -23.63 -7.53
CA GLN A 322 19.98 -23.55 -8.87
C GLN A 322 19.36 -24.88 -9.36
N SER A 323 19.93 -26.03 -8.96
CA SER A 323 19.40 -27.35 -9.33
C SER A 323 18.04 -27.66 -8.68
N SER A 324 17.70 -26.99 -7.57
CA SER A 324 16.39 -27.06 -6.93
C SER A 324 15.26 -26.67 -7.87
N PHE A 325 15.54 -25.76 -8.82
CA PHE A 325 14.56 -25.17 -9.75
C PHE A 325 14.65 -25.75 -11.17
N ALA A 326 15.39 -26.85 -11.38
CA ALA A 326 15.62 -27.43 -12.70
C ALA A 326 14.35 -27.90 -13.43
N ALA A 327 13.22 -28.06 -12.72
CA ALA A 327 11.93 -28.40 -13.30
C ALA A 327 11.29 -27.22 -14.07
N PHE A 328 11.61 -25.98 -13.72
CA PHE A 328 11.01 -24.80 -14.34
C PHE A 328 11.70 -24.48 -15.67
N LYS A 329 10.94 -24.59 -16.76
CA LYS A 329 11.42 -24.32 -18.12
C LYS A 329 10.53 -23.29 -18.80
N ARG A 330 11.10 -22.56 -19.75
CA ARG A 330 10.32 -21.63 -20.57
C ARG A 330 9.44 -22.39 -21.56
N GLU A 331 8.18 -22.02 -21.58
CA GLU A 331 7.23 -22.28 -22.64
C GLU A 331 7.05 -20.98 -23.43
N GLY A 332 7.72 -20.89 -24.58
CA GLY A 332 7.84 -19.64 -25.32
C GLY A 332 8.60 -18.59 -24.53
N LYS A 333 7.93 -17.51 -24.12
CA LYS A 333 8.53 -16.39 -23.37
C LYS A 333 8.40 -16.51 -21.86
N TYR A 334 7.66 -17.49 -21.33
CA TYR A 334 7.28 -17.51 -19.91
C TYR A 334 7.58 -18.85 -19.23
N PHE A 335 7.91 -18.80 -17.95
CA PHE A 335 7.87 -19.93 -17.02
C PHE A 335 6.45 -20.06 -16.48
N ILE A 336 5.66 -20.93 -17.11
CA ILE A 336 4.22 -21.07 -16.78
C ILE A 336 3.93 -22.39 -16.08
N ASP A 337 4.63 -23.46 -16.44
CA ASP A 337 4.40 -24.76 -15.81
C ASP A 337 4.74 -24.70 -14.32
N ASP A 338 3.86 -25.28 -13.51
CA ASP A 338 3.95 -25.34 -12.05
C ASP A 338 4.05 -23.98 -11.33
N LEU A 339 3.68 -22.88 -12.02
CA LEU A 339 3.45 -21.56 -11.43
C LEU A 339 1.95 -21.35 -11.20
N PHE A 340 1.53 -21.41 -9.93
CA PHE A 340 0.15 -21.31 -9.50
C PHE A 340 -0.19 -19.93 -8.92
N PHE A 341 -1.43 -19.52 -9.09
CA PHE A 341 -1.99 -18.33 -8.44
C PHE A 341 -3.22 -18.69 -7.62
N ILE A 342 -3.30 -18.17 -6.40
CA ILE A 342 -4.50 -18.25 -5.56
C ILE A 342 -5.03 -16.84 -5.35
N THR A 343 -6.32 -16.63 -5.65
CA THR A 343 -6.92 -15.30 -5.53
C THR A 343 -8.42 -15.34 -5.25
N ASP A 344 -8.95 -14.19 -4.81
CA ASP A 344 -10.38 -13.97 -4.64
C ASP A 344 -11.04 -13.71 -5.99
N ALA A 345 -12.15 -14.39 -6.28
CA ALA A 345 -12.94 -14.17 -7.48
C ALA A 345 -13.66 -12.81 -7.42
N ARG A 346 -13.02 -11.77 -7.96
CA ARG A 346 -13.58 -10.41 -8.05
C ARG A 346 -13.63 -9.90 -9.49
N PRO A 347 -14.47 -8.90 -9.79
CA PRO A 347 -14.43 -8.24 -11.09
C PRO A 347 -13.05 -7.65 -11.38
N LEU A 348 -12.61 -7.76 -12.63
CA LEU A 348 -11.41 -7.08 -13.10
C LEU A 348 -11.69 -5.59 -13.26
N LEU A 349 -10.76 -4.78 -12.76
CA LEU A 349 -10.79 -3.32 -12.80
C LEU A 349 -9.93 -2.77 -13.93
N GLY A 350 -9.18 -3.63 -14.65
CA GLY A 350 -8.23 -3.25 -15.71
C GLY A 350 -7.09 -2.36 -15.22
N MET A 351 -6.82 -2.37 -13.92
CA MET A 351 -5.73 -1.64 -13.26
C MET A 351 -5.24 -2.47 -12.07
N LEU A 352 -3.95 -2.40 -11.75
CA LEU A 352 -3.42 -2.94 -10.49
C LEU A 352 -4.07 -2.23 -9.29
N SER A 353 -4.09 -2.86 -8.11
CA SER A 353 -4.63 -2.24 -6.89
C SER A 353 -3.97 -0.90 -6.57
N SER A 354 -2.66 -0.78 -6.79
CA SER A 354 -1.91 0.47 -6.59
C SER A 354 -2.40 1.59 -7.50
N ASP A 355 -2.66 1.26 -8.76
CA ASP A 355 -3.05 2.20 -9.81
C ASP A 355 -4.51 2.61 -9.64
N TYR A 356 -5.36 1.65 -9.30
CA TYR A 356 -6.74 1.90 -8.92
C TYR A 356 -6.83 2.81 -7.68
N ARG A 357 -6.01 2.61 -6.65
CA ARG A 357 -5.97 3.52 -5.49
C ARG A 357 -5.58 4.95 -5.87
N LYS A 358 -4.58 5.13 -6.73
CA LYS A 358 -4.21 6.47 -7.25
C LYS A 358 -5.38 7.10 -8.00
N PHE A 359 -6.06 6.34 -8.83
CA PHE A 359 -7.23 6.79 -9.58
C PHE A 359 -8.40 7.19 -8.67
N ILE A 360 -8.77 6.35 -7.69
CA ILE A 360 -9.82 6.64 -6.72
C ILE A 360 -9.49 7.87 -5.86
N TYR A 361 -8.23 8.01 -5.46
CA TYR A 361 -7.76 9.22 -4.78
C TYR A 361 -7.91 10.46 -5.68
N ARG A 362 -7.52 10.37 -6.95
CA ARG A 362 -7.64 11.48 -7.90
C ARG A 362 -9.09 11.92 -8.04
N ILE A 363 -10.01 11.01 -8.39
CA ILE A 363 -11.41 11.41 -8.64
C ILE A 363 -12.10 11.93 -7.37
N SER A 364 -11.72 11.46 -6.17
CA SER A 364 -12.30 11.94 -4.91
C SER A 364 -11.73 13.27 -4.43
N THR A 365 -10.64 13.77 -5.02
CA THR A 365 -9.98 15.02 -4.59
C THR A 365 -9.89 16.08 -5.69
N ASP A 366 -10.11 15.71 -6.95
CA ASP A 366 -10.02 16.61 -8.08
C ASP A 366 -11.21 17.58 -8.13
N MET A 367 -10.97 18.86 -7.84
CA MET A 367 -12.03 19.89 -7.84
C MET A 367 -12.68 20.12 -9.20
N ASN A 368 -12.07 19.66 -10.30
CA ASN A 368 -12.65 19.73 -11.64
C ASN A 368 -13.39 18.45 -12.02
N PHE A 369 -13.57 17.50 -11.09
CA PHE A 369 -14.27 16.26 -11.35
C PHE A 369 -15.69 16.52 -11.86
N ASP A 370 -15.95 16.08 -13.08
CA ASP A 370 -17.23 16.25 -13.75
C ASP A 370 -17.49 15.06 -14.68
N LEU A 371 -18.58 14.33 -14.44
CA LEU A 371 -18.96 13.15 -15.22
C LEU A 371 -19.63 13.50 -16.55
N GLU A 372 -20.10 14.74 -16.71
CA GLU A 372 -20.80 15.22 -17.89
C GLU A 372 -19.85 15.97 -18.84
N ASN A 373 -18.70 16.42 -18.35
CA ASN A 373 -17.70 17.12 -19.15
C ASN A 373 -16.83 16.16 -19.97
N LYS A 374 -17.03 16.16 -21.29
CA LYS A 374 -16.29 15.31 -22.23
C LYS A 374 -14.78 15.58 -22.26
N GLU A 375 -14.35 16.84 -22.15
CA GLU A 375 -12.92 17.20 -22.15
C GLU A 375 -12.24 16.67 -20.88
N TYR A 376 -12.88 16.84 -19.72
CA TYR A 376 -12.40 16.27 -18.47
C TYR A 376 -12.25 14.73 -18.55
N LEU A 377 -13.26 14.05 -19.09
CA LEU A 377 -13.21 12.59 -19.25
C LEU A 377 -12.10 12.14 -20.19
N GLN A 378 -11.83 12.89 -21.27
CA GLN A 378 -10.73 12.62 -22.20
C GLN A 378 -9.38 12.75 -21.49
N ASP A 379 -9.18 13.83 -20.74
CA ASP A 379 -7.95 14.06 -19.99
C ASP A 379 -7.73 13.01 -18.90
N LEU A 380 -8.80 12.65 -18.18
CA LEU A 380 -8.74 11.62 -17.14
C LEU A 380 -8.41 10.24 -17.73
N LEU A 381 -8.99 9.87 -18.86
CA LEU A 381 -8.67 8.61 -19.54
C LEU A 381 -7.24 8.61 -20.08
N ALA A 382 -6.78 9.72 -20.67
CA ALA A 382 -5.40 9.87 -21.13
C ALA A 382 -4.41 9.75 -19.96
N TRP A 383 -4.73 10.35 -18.82
CA TRP A 383 -3.95 10.23 -17.59
C TRP A 383 -3.92 8.78 -17.10
N ILE A 384 -5.05 8.06 -17.04
CA ILE A 384 -5.07 6.64 -16.68
C ILE A 384 -4.15 5.82 -17.60
N ARG A 385 -4.28 6.01 -18.93
CA ARG A 385 -3.46 5.33 -19.94
C ARG A 385 -1.96 5.58 -19.77
N SER A 386 -1.55 6.70 -19.18
CA SER A 386 -0.15 7.06 -19.03
C SER A 386 0.59 6.28 -17.93
N PHE A 387 -0.11 5.60 -17.02
CA PHE A 387 0.52 4.86 -15.93
C PHE A 387 0.03 3.43 -15.75
N ILE A 388 -1.09 3.02 -16.35
CA ILE A 388 -1.49 1.61 -16.30
C ILE A 388 -0.46 0.74 -17.03
N SER A 389 -0.17 -0.42 -16.44
CA SER A 389 0.67 -1.43 -17.08
C SER A 389 0.08 -1.86 -18.43
N PRO A 390 0.90 -2.08 -19.48
CA PRO A 390 0.41 -2.70 -20.72
C PRO A 390 0.02 -4.16 -20.52
N ILE A 391 0.59 -4.83 -19.52
CA ILE A 391 0.22 -6.20 -19.12
C ILE A 391 -0.75 -6.10 -17.94
N GLN A 392 -2.00 -6.45 -18.21
CA GLN A 392 -3.09 -6.47 -17.24
C GLN A 392 -3.42 -7.90 -16.82
N THR A 393 -4.11 -8.06 -15.68
CA THR A 393 -4.49 -9.39 -15.19
C THR A 393 -5.25 -10.19 -16.24
N ARG A 394 -6.10 -9.53 -17.04
CA ARG A 394 -6.83 -10.17 -18.14
C ARG A 394 -5.89 -10.90 -19.10
N ASN A 395 -4.78 -10.28 -19.50
CA ASN A 395 -3.83 -10.90 -20.42
C ASN A 395 -3.20 -12.16 -19.83
N ILE A 396 -2.95 -12.17 -18.52
CA ILE A 396 -2.44 -13.35 -17.81
C ILE A 396 -3.50 -14.45 -17.72
N LEU A 397 -4.75 -14.11 -17.41
CA LEU A 397 -5.83 -15.09 -17.39
C LEU A 397 -6.07 -15.69 -18.78
N GLU A 398 -6.05 -14.87 -19.84
CA GLU A 398 -6.13 -15.33 -21.24
C GLU A 398 -4.97 -16.27 -21.60
N LEU A 399 -3.74 -15.96 -21.15
CA LEU A 399 -2.58 -16.85 -21.31
C LEU A 399 -2.83 -18.22 -20.64
N TYR A 400 -3.27 -18.22 -19.38
CA TYR A 400 -3.57 -19.46 -18.66
C TYR A 400 -4.78 -20.22 -19.25
N ALA A 401 -5.70 -19.53 -19.94
CA ALA A 401 -6.86 -20.14 -20.59
C ALA A 401 -6.52 -20.88 -21.90
N THR A 402 -5.30 -20.75 -22.41
CA THR A 402 -4.88 -21.40 -23.66
C THR A 402 -4.75 -22.92 -23.55
N ARG A 403 -4.56 -23.46 -22.32
CA ARG A 403 -4.47 -24.90 -22.05
C ARG A 403 -5.22 -25.26 -20.78
N GLU A 404 -5.92 -26.39 -20.78
CA GLU A 404 -6.68 -26.86 -19.61
C GLU A 404 -5.78 -27.12 -18.39
N THR A 405 -4.55 -27.57 -18.61
CA THR A 405 -3.57 -27.77 -17.55
C THR A 405 -3.18 -26.45 -16.88
N TRP A 406 -3.01 -25.38 -17.67
CA TRP A 406 -2.68 -24.06 -17.14
C TRP A 406 -3.87 -23.41 -16.46
N ALA A 407 -5.08 -23.51 -17.00
CA ALA A 407 -6.27 -22.95 -16.36
C ALA A 407 -6.45 -23.47 -14.91
N LYS A 408 -6.11 -24.74 -14.65
CA LYS A 408 -6.12 -25.36 -13.30
C LYS A 408 -5.07 -24.80 -12.34
N GLN A 409 -4.10 -24.03 -12.83
CA GLN A 409 -3.10 -23.36 -12.01
C GLN A 409 -3.60 -22.02 -11.43
N ILE A 410 -4.77 -21.54 -11.84
CA ILE A 410 -5.45 -20.41 -11.20
C ILE A 410 -6.55 -20.96 -10.29
N VAL A 411 -6.37 -20.82 -8.98
CA VAL A 411 -7.36 -21.23 -7.97
C VAL A 411 -8.10 -20.00 -7.49
N PHE A 412 -9.41 -19.97 -7.75
CA PHE A 412 -10.30 -18.98 -7.17
C PHE A 412 -10.92 -19.51 -5.88
N PHE A 413 -10.97 -18.64 -4.88
CA PHE A 413 -11.84 -18.85 -3.74
C PHE A 413 -12.89 -17.73 -3.69
N SER A 414 -14.10 -18.10 -3.30
CA SER A 414 -15.23 -17.20 -3.13
C SER A 414 -15.59 -17.12 -1.66
N ARG A 415 -15.65 -15.91 -1.11
CA ARG A 415 -16.26 -15.68 0.20
C ARG A 415 -17.76 -15.57 0.00
N LYS A 416 -18.52 -16.62 0.32
CA LYS A 416 -19.95 -16.45 0.53
C LYS A 416 -20.14 -15.63 1.80
N LYS A 417 -20.74 -14.45 1.69
CA LYS A 417 -21.39 -13.82 2.85
C LYS A 417 -22.62 -14.69 3.16
N LEU A 418 -22.68 -15.23 4.36
CA LEU A 418 -23.89 -15.86 4.89
C LEU A 418 -24.96 -14.80 5.15
#